data_AF-A0A0P7L9V4-F1
#
_entry.id   AF-A0A0P7L9V4-F1
#
_cell.length_a   1.000
_cell.length_b   1.000
_cell.length_c   1.000
_cell.angle_alpha   90.00
_cell.angle_beta   90.00
_cell.angle_gamma   90.00
#
_symmetry.space_group_name_H-M   'P 1'
#
loop_
_entity.id
_entity.type
_entity.pdbx_description
1 polymer ?
#
loop_
_entity_poly.entity_id
_entity_poly.type
_entity_poly.pdbx_seq_one_letter_code
_entity_poly.pdbx_strand_id
1 'polypeptide(L)'
;MENLEDLLPRHKFDNERVEMMKEMDRAKILPLLPNLLEWIQDMNWPVAPSVLELLLTFPVEIVPHVQNVLSAEDENWKWFILHFMVIELPVESRIQFREYLTRVAETPTHDERAEQLDEIAKEILETI
;
A
#
# COMPACT_ATOMS: atom_id res chain seq x y z
N MET A 1 28.52 -6.78 0.80
CA MET A 1 27.51 -5.70 0.72
C MET A 1 26.37 -6.14 1.59
N GLU A 2 25.88 -5.27 2.47
CA GLU A 2 24.68 -5.53 3.25
C GLU A 2 23.51 -5.62 2.27
N ASN A 3 22.81 -6.77 2.20
CA ASN A 3 21.62 -6.87 1.39
C ASN A 3 20.49 -6.18 2.16
N LEU A 4 20.00 -5.04 1.65
CA LEU A 4 18.96 -4.30 2.33
C LEU A 4 17.66 -5.12 2.46
N GLU A 5 17.41 -6.05 1.54
CA GLU A 5 16.27 -6.97 1.62
C GLU A 5 16.32 -7.87 2.85
N ASP A 6 17.51 -8.15 3.40
CA ASP A 6 17.62 -8.90 4.64
C ASP A 6 16.90 -8.19 5.78
N LEU A 7 16.68 -6.87 5.71
CA LEU A 7 15.98 -6.05 6.70
C LEU A 7 14.46 -6.24 6.68
N LEU A 8 13.87 -6.75 5.60
CA LEU A 8 12.43 -6.98 5.49
C LEU A 8 11.95 -8.03 6.52
N PRO A 9 10.66 -7.99 6.93
CA PRO A 9 10.06 -9.07 7.70
C PRO A 9 10.32 -10.43 7.07
N ARG A 10 10.52 -11.46 7.90
CA ARG A 10 10.86 -12.81 7.43
C ARG A 10 9.67 -13.75 7.39
N HIS A 11 8.62 -13.43 8.16
CA HIS A 11 7.37 -14.18 8.23
C HIS A 11 6.25 -13.28 8.77
N LYS A 12 5.00 -13.71 8.61
CA LYS A 12 3.79 -12.94 8.98
C LYS A 12 3.63 -12.55 10.45
N PHE A 13 4.56 -12.94 11.32
CA PHE A 13 4.56 -12.63 12.76
C PHE A 13 5.79 -11.80 13.17
N ASP A 14 6.63 -11.39 12.22
CA ASP A 14 7.93 -10.76 12.47
C ASP A 14 7.79 -9.25 12.78
N ASN A 15 7.01 -8.93 13.82
CA ASN A 15 6.78 -7.55 14.26
C ASN A 15 8.04 -6.90 14.81
N GLU A 16 8.90 -7.66 15.49
CA GLU A 16 10.18 -7.17 16.05
C GLU A 16 11.03 -6.48 14.97
N ARG A 17 11.07 -7.07 13.78
CA ARG A 17 11.85 -6.54 12.66
C ARG A 17 11.29 -5.22 12.14
N VAL A 18 9.96 -5.08 12.07
CA VAL A 18 9.34 -3.81 11.67
C VAL A 18 9.60 -2.72 12.71
N GLU A 19 9.53 -3.05 13.99
CA GLU A 19 9.88 -2.10 15.05
C GLU A 19 11.34 -1.64 14.96
N MET A 20 12.27 -2.55 14.63
CA MET A 20 13.65 -2.15 14.33
C MET A 20 13.74 -1.21 13.12
N MET A 21 12.96 -1.46 12.07
CA MET A 21 12.95 -0.62 10.86
C MET A 21 12.43 0.79 11.12
N LYS A 22 11.46 0.97 12.03
CA LYS A 22 10.93 2.29 12.43
C LYS A 22 11.99 3.22 13.02
N GLU A 23 13.04 2.66 13.64
CA GLU A 23 14.15 3.41 14.23
C GLU A 23 15.33 3.65 13.27
N MET A 24 15.24 3.14 12.02
CA MET A 24 16.31 3.28 11.04
C MET A 24 16.28 4.63 10.33
N ASP A 25 17.42 5.00 9.74
CA ASP A 25 17.48 6.12 8.81
C ASP A 25 16.50 5.86 7.64
N ARG A 26 15.61 6.84 7.39
CA ARG A 26 14.67 6.82 6.27
C ARG A 26 15.34 6.48 4.95
N ALA A 27 16.58 6.93 4.72
CA ALA A 27 17.33 6.63 3.50
C ALA A 27 17.57 5.12 3.29
N LYS A 28 17.60 4.31 4.36
CA LYS A 28 17.69 2.85 4.28
C LYS A 28 16.34 2.19 3.99
N ILE A 29 15.24 2.83 4.35
CA ILE A 29 13.88 2.31 4.17
C ILE A 29 13.32 2.63 2.79
N LEU A 30 13.65 3.80 2.22
CA LEU A 30 13.23 4.21 0.87
C LEU A 30 13.37 3.12 -0.21
N PRO A 31 14.52 2.43 -0.36
CA PRO A 31 14.66 1.37 -1.37
C PRO A 31 13.83 0.12 -1.08
N LEU A 32 13.32 -0.05 0.14
CA LEU A 32 12.55 -1.22 0.60
C LEU A 32 11.04 -1.05 0.48
N LEU A 33 10.56 0.18 0.22
CA LEU A 33 9.14 0.50 0.06
C LEU A 33 8.37 -0.46 -0.87
N PRO A 34 8.85 -0.83 -2.09
CA PRO A 34 8.12 -1.75 -2.94
C PRO A 34 7.92 -3.14 -2.30
N ASN A 35 8.94 -3.67 -1.61
CA ASN A 35 8.84 -4.98 -0.96
C ASN A 35 8.04 -4.92 0.35
N LEU A 36 8.04 -3.79 1.04
CA LEU A 36 7.18 -3.59 2.21
C LEU A 36 5.69 -3.61 1.84
N LEU A 37 5.31 -3.17 0.64
CA LEU A 37 3.92 -3.30 0.17
C LEU A 37 3.45 -4.75 0.07
N GLU A 38 4.35 -5.71 -0.19
CA GLU A 38 3.99 -7.13 -0.24
C GLU A 38 3.51 -7.64 1.13
N TRP A 39 3.99 -7.04 2.22
CA TRP A 39 3.59 -7.40 3.60
C TRP A 39 2.22 -6.87 4.01
N ILE A 40 1.55 -6.09 3.15
CA ILE A 40 0.17 -5.64 3.31
C ILE A 40 -0.76 -6.21 2.23
N GLN A 41 -0.33 -7.26 1.52
CA GLN A 41 -1.20 -8.05 0.63
C GLN A 41 -2.36 -8.72 1.37
N ASP A 42 -2.19 -8.97 2.67
CA ASP A 42 -3.22 -9.55 3.53
C ASP A 42 -3.12 -8.90 4.91
N MET A 43 -4.06 -8.00 5.21
CA MET A 43 -4.12 -7.33 6.52
C MET A 43 -4.46 -8.28 7.68
N ASN A 44 -4.79 -9.55 7.42
CA ASN A 44 -4.90 -10.58 8.46
C ASN A 44 -3.53 -11.08 8.95
N TRP A 45 -2.43 -10.77 8.24
CA TRP A 45 -1.10 -11.08 8.74
C TRP A 45 -0.79 -10.23 9.97
N PRO A 46 -0.38 -10.84 11.11
CA PRO A 46 -0.09 -10.09 12.33
C PRO A 46 0.97 -9.00 12.21
N VAL A 47 1.82 -9.06 11.18
CA VAL A 47 2.84 -8.04 10.88
C VAL A 47 2.32 -6.87 10.03
N ALA A 48 1.25 -7.08 9.26
CA ALA A 48 0.76 -6.11 8.27
C ALA A 48 0.37 -4.74 8.88
N PRO A 49 -0.31 -4.66 10.05
CA PRO A 49 -0.60 -3.37 10.66
C PRO A 49 0.64 -2.53 10.99
N SER A 50 1.71 -3.16 11.49
CA SER A 50 2.95 -2.44 11.81
C SER A 50 3.68 -2.00 10.53
N VAL A 51 3.64 -2.80 9.47
CA VAL A 51 4.19 -2.42 8.16
C VAL A 51 3.41 -1.26 7.56
N LEU A 52 2.08 -1.30 7.61
CA LEU A 52 1.22 -0.22 7.14
C LEU A 52 1.55 1.10 7.86
N GLU A 53 1.68 1.06 9.19
CA GLU A 53 2.08 2.24 9.98
C GLU A 53 3.41 2.83 9.49
N LEU A 54 4.42 1.98 9.25
CA LEU A 54 5.70 2.41 8.71
C LEU A 54 5.55 3.03 7.31
N LEU A 55 4.80 2.39 6.41
CA LEU A 55 4.58 2.85 5.04
C LEU A 55 3.88 4.22 5.00
N LEU A 56 2.91 4.45 5.88
CA LEU A 56 2.20 5.74 5.99
C LEU A 56 3.11 6.90 6.41
N THR A 57 4.32 6.62 6.93
CA THR A 57 5.33 7.66 7.18
C THR A 57 6.04 8.15 5.91
N PHE A 58 5.80 7.54 4.74
CA PHE A 58 6.38 7.90 3.42
C PHE A 58 5.30 8.32 2.42
N PRO A 59 4.44 9.31 2.74
CA PRO A 59 3.21 9.56 1.97
C PRO A 59 3.47 9.96 0.52
N VAL A 60 4.60 10.61 0.23
CA VAL A 60 4.97 11.05 -1.13
C VAL A 60 5.74 9.97 -1.86
N GLU A 61 6.73 9.36 -1.18
CA GLU A 61 7.66 8.41 -1.80
C GLU A 61 7.01 7.07 -2.13
N ILE A 62 5.92 6.72 -1.44
CA ILE A 62 5.22 5.46 -1.65
C ILE A 62 4.30 5.46 -2.87
N VAL A 63 3.89 6.64 -3.36
CA VAL A 63 2.95 6.82 -4.47
C VAL A 63 3.32 6.01 -5.72
N PRO A 64 4.54 6.12 -6.29
CA PRO A 64 4.88 5.36 -7.50
C PRO A 64 4.84 3.85 -7.28
N HIS A 65 5.12 3.37 -6.06
CA HIS A 65 5.09 1.95 -5.73
C HIS A 65 3.64 1.46 -5.60
N VAL A 66 2.75 2.25 -5.01
CA VAL A 66 1.31 1.96 -4.95
C VAL A 66 0.70 1.95 -6.36
N GLN A 67 1.08 2.88 -7.24
CA GLN A 67 0.62 2.89 -8.63
C GLN A 67 1.00 1.59 -9.38
N ASN A 68 2.18 1.02 -9.08
CA ASN A 68 2.57 -0.27 -9.64
C ASN A 68 1.66 -1.41 -9.15
N VAL A 69 1.30 -1.42 -7.86
CA VAL A 69 0.35 -2.41 -7.31
C VAL A 69 -1.02 -2.27 -7.94
N LEU A 70 -1.52 -1.03 -8.08
CA LEU A 70 -2.83 -0.77 -8.71
C LEU A 70 -2.87 -1.15 -10.20
N SER A 71 -1.71 -1.27 -10.85
CA SER A 71 -1.57 -1.71 -12.24
C SER A 71 -1.39 -3.23 -12.41
N ALA A 72 -1.22 -3.98 -11.33
CA ALA A 72 -1.06 -5.43 -11.36
C ALA A 72 -2.41 -6.14 -11.57
N GLU A 73 -2.42 -7.44 -11.88
CA GLU A 73 -3.63 -8.28 -11.97
C GLU A 73 -3.85 -9.02 -10.63
N ASP A 74 -3.99 -8.26 -9.55
CA ASP A 74 -4.27 -8.77 -8.19
C ASP A 74 -5.29 -7.88 -7.49
N GLU A 75 -6.57 -8.14 -7.74
CA GLU A 75 -7.69 -7.35 -7.24
C GLU A 75 -7.82 -7.44 -5.72
N ASN A 76 -7.42 -8.56 -5.11
CA ASN A 76 -7.45 -8.72 -3.67
C ASN A 76 -6.38 -7.85 -2.99
N TRP A 77 -5.17 -7.80 -3.54
CA TRP A 77 -4.16 -6.88 -3.04
C TRP A 77 -4.58 -5.41 -3.23
N LYS A 78 -5.13 -5.06 -4.40
CA LYS A 78 -5.70 -3.73 -4.63
C LYS A 78 -6.76 -3.37 -3.60
N TRP A 79 -7.59 -4.34 -3.21
CA TRP A 79 -8.61 -4.13 -2.18
C TRP A 79 -7.99 -3.66 -0.87
N PHE A 80 -6.97 -4.37 -0.36
CA PHE A 80 -6.27 -3.97 0.87
C PHE A 80 -5.56 -2.62 0.72
N ILE A 81 -4.92 -2.37 -0.43
CA ILE A 81 -4.26 -1.10 -0.70
C ILE A 81 -5.25 0.06 -0.65
N LEU A 82 -6.42 -0.06 -1.28
CA LEU A 82 -7.41 1.02 -1.28
C LEU A 82 -8.01 1.25 0.12
N HIS A 83 -8.38 0.17 0.82
CA HIS A 83 -9.10 0.26 2.11
C HIS A 83 -8.23 0.60 3.31
N PHE A 84 -6.93 0.32 3.28
CA PHE A 84 -6.06 0.52 4.44
C PHE A 84 -4.96 1.53 4.21
N MET A 85 -4.52 1.71 2.96
CA MET A 85 -3.38 2.57 2.67
C MET A 85 -3.81 3.85 1.96
N VAL A 86 -4.42 3.74 0.78
CA VAL A 86 -4.75 4.91 -0.05
C VAL A 86 -5.72 5.81 0.69
N ILE A 87 -6.73 5.28 1.38
CA ILE A 87 -7.69 6.09 2.12
C ILE A 87 -7.05 6.94 3.24
N GLU A 88 -6.00 6.43 3.89
CA GLU A 88 -5.29 7.04 5.03
C GLU A 88 -4.18 8.02 4.60
N LEU A 89 -3.78 8.03 3.32
CA LEU A 89 -2.78 8.96 2.83
C LEU A 89 -3.27 10.42 2.86
N PRO A 90 -2.37 11.41 3.02
CA PRO A 90 -2.71 12.82 2.87
C PRO A 90 -3.34 13.11 1.50
N VAL A 91 -4.25 14.09 1.44
CA VAL A 91 -4.96 14.49 0.20
C VAL A 91 -4.00 14.73 -0.96
N GLU A 92 -2.86 15.37 -0.71
CA GLU A 92 -1.84 15.69 -1.72
C GLU A 92 -1.27 14.43 -2.40
N SER A 93 -1.20 13.33 -1.65
CA SER A 93 -0.75 12.03 -2.15
C SER A 93 -1.89 11.27 -2.81
N ARG A 94 -3.10 11.32 -2.23
CA ARG A 94 -4.28 10.64 -2.78
C ARG A 94 -4.70 11.16 -4.16
N ILE A 95 -4.53 12.45 -4.42
CA ILE A 95 -4.80 13.06 -5.74
C ILE A 95 -3.98 12.40 -6.86
N GLN A 96 -2.81 11.84 -6.54
CA GLN A 96 -1.97 11.14 -7.53
C GLN A 96 -2.59 9.82 -8.05
N PHE A 97 -3.63 9.30 -7.38
CA PHE A 97 -4.37 8.11 -7.81
C PHE A 97 -5.68 8.44 -8.53
N ARG A 98 -6.02 9.73 -8.70
CA ARG A 98 -7.33 10.16 -9.21
C ARG A 98 -7.69 9.51 -10.54
N GLU A 99 -6.75 9.40 -11.48
CA GLU A 99 -7.01 8.76 -12.78
C GLU A 99 -7.44 7.30 -12.63
N TYR A 100 -6.69 6.52 -11.85
CA TYR A 100 -7.05 5.13 -11.56
C TYR A 100 -8.41 5.06 -10.87
N LEU A 101 -8.61 5.82 -9.79
CA LEU A 101 -9.84 5.80 -9.01
C LEU A 101 -11.07 6.16 -9.86
N THR A 102 -10.99 7.21 -10.68
CA THR A 102 -12.07 7.60 -11.59
C THR A 102 -12.38 6.49 -12.59
N ARG A 103 -11.36 5.87 -13.20
CA ARG A 103 -11.56 4.77 -14.14
C ARG A 103 -12.20 3.54 -13.46
N VAL A 104 -11.78 3.15 -12.26
CA VAL A 104 -12.41 2.05 -11.50
C VAL A 104 -13.85 2.39 -11.16
N ALA A 105 -14.10 3.60 -10.66
CA ALA A 105 -15.42 4.04 -10.19
C ALA A 105 -16.45 4.08 -11.33
N GLU A 106 -16.06 4.54 -12.52
CA GLU A 106 -16.96 4.75 -13.66
C GLU A 106 -17.04 3.52 -14.57
N THR A 107 -15.91 2.85 -14.80
CA THR A 107 -15.78 1.73 -15.75
C THR A 107 -14.92 0.61 -15.15
N PRO A 108 -15.38 -0.06 -14.07
CA PRO A 108 -14.65 -1.18 -13.50
C PRO A 108 -14.67 -2.37 -14.46
N THR A 109 -13.59 -3.16 -14.43
CA THR A 109 -13.60 -4.49 -15.04
C THR A 109 -14.53 -5.44 -14.26
N HIS A 110 -14.70 -6.65 -14.77
CA HIS A 110 -15.49 -7.66 -14.09
C HIS A 110 -14.90 -8.01 -12.71
N ASP A 111 -13.59 -8.23 -12.66
CA ASP A 111 -12.90 -8.70 -11.44
C ASP A 111 -12.81 -7.58 -10.39
N GLU A 112 -12.57 -6.34 -10.83
CA GLU A 112 -12.58 -5.17 -9.93
C GLU A 112 -13.96 -4.94 -9.33
N ARG A 113 -15.03 -5.17 -10.09
CA ARG A 113 -16.41 -5.09 -9.58
C ARG A 113 -16.72 -6.25 -8.63
N ALA A 114 -16.22 -7.46 -8.91
CA ALA A 114 -16.40 -8.62 -8.05
C ALA A 114 -15.78 -8.39 -6.65
N GLU A 115 -14.61 -7.74 -6.60
CA GLU A 115 -13.94 -7.32 -5.37
C GLU A 115 -14.43 -5.95 -4.85
N GLN A 116 -15.47 -5.34 -5.44
CA GLN A 116 -16.04 -4.04 -5.00
C GLN A 116 -15.05 -2.87 -5.00
N LEU A 117 -14.04 -2.90 -5.87
CA LEU A 117 -13.05 -1.81 -5.98
C LEU A 117 -13.68 -0.51 -6.47
N ASP A 118 -14.79 -0.57 -7.21
CA ASP A 118 -15.51 0.61 -7.67
C ASP A 118 -16.25 1.36 -6.56
N GLU A 119 -16.61 0.70 -5.47
CA GLU A 119 -17.26 1.32 -4.32
C GLU A 119 -16.25 2.14 -3.51
N ILE A 120 -15.13 1.52 -3.10
CA ILE A 120 -14.06 2.21 -2.38
C ILE A 120 -13.41 3.31 -3.22
N ALA A 121 -13.32 3.14 -4.55
CA ALA A 121 -12.80 4.19 -5.41
C ALA A 121 -13.67 5.45 -5.39
N LYS A 122 -15.01 5.30 -5.34
CA LYS A 122 -15.95 6.43 -5.20
C LYS A 122 -15.79 7.10 -3.83
N GLU A 123 -15.70 6.31 -2.77
CA GLU A 123 -15.49 6.83 -1.41
C GLU A 123 -14.22 7.67 -1.33
N ILE A 124 -13.09 7.17 -1.84
CA ILE A 124 -11.84 7.92 -1.83
C ILE A 124 -11.97 9.21 -2.65
N LEU A 125 -12.61 9.16 -3.83
CA LEU A 125 -12.83 10.34 -4.69
C LEU A 125 -13.66 11.43 -4.00
N GLU A 126 -14.62 11.08 -3.15
CA GLU A 126 -15.41 12.07 -2.38
C GLU A 126 -14.57 12.84 -1.35
N THR A 127 -13.39 12.32 -1.02
CA THR A 127 -12.48 12.93 -0.03
C THR A 127 -11.32 13.72 -0.65
N ILE A 128 -11.26 13.86 -1.99
CA ILE A 128 -10.14 14.53 -2.69
C ILE A 128 -10.53 15.53 -3.78
#